data_AF-A0A3A0ELS3-F1
#
_entry.id   AF-A0A3A0ELS3-F1
#
_cell.length_a   1.000
_cell.length_b   1.000
_cell.length_c   1.000
_cell.angle_alpha   90.00
_cell.angle_beta   90.00
_cell.angle_gamma   90.00
#
_symmetry.space_group_name_H-M   'P 1'
#
loop_
_entity.id
_entity.type
_entity.pdbx_description
1 polymer ?
#
loop_
_entity_poly.entity_id
_entity_poly.type
_entity_poly.pdbx_seq_one_letter_code
_entity_poly.pdbx_strand_id
1 'polypeptide(L)' 'MNEDFGPESTGADALAVDAIRQRIAELQLEHRGLDAMISAIGEQPRFDELQLRRLKKRKLRIKDAITLLQMQLVPDEPA' A
#
# COMPACT_ATOMS: atom_id res chain seq x y z
N MET A 1 16.85 15.45 43.64
CA MET A 1 17.10 14.09 43.12
C MET A 1 15.73 13.47 42.92
N ASN A 2 15.21 13.60 41.71
CA ASN A 2 14.06 12.86 41.21
C ASN A 2 14.37 12.70 39.73
N GLU A 3 14.97 11.56 39.43
CA GLU A 3 15.17 11.03 38.10
C GLU A 3 13.79 10.59 37.59
N ASP A 4 13.27 11.26 36.56
CA ASP A 4 12.30 10.65 35.65
C ASP A 4 12.40 11.36 34.30
N PHE A 5 13.39 10.93 33.52
CA PHE A 5 13.59 11.37 32.14
C PHE A 5 12.51 10.73 31.26
N GLY A 6 11.61 11.60 30.76
CA GLY A 6 10.95 11.63 29.45
C GLY A 6 10.58 10.35 28.67
N PRO A 7 9.45 10.37 27.92
CA PRO A 7 9.04 9.26 27.06
C PRO A 7 9.93 9.16 25.81
N GLU A 8 11.10 8.53 25.91
CA GLU A 8 12.03 8.40 24.76
C GLU A 8 11.63 7.33 23.74
N SER A 9 10.50 6.63 23.92
CA SER A 9 10.08 5.53 23.02
C SER A 9 9.21 5.97 21.83
N THR A 10 8.58 7.16 21.86
CA THR A 10 7.56 7.54 20.84
C THR A 10 8.15 7.92 19.48
N GLY A 11 9.44 8.28 19.42
CA GLY A 11 10.09 8.73 18.18
C GLY A 11 10.32 7.61 17.14
N ALA A 12 10.60 6.39 17.59
CA ALA A 12 10.86 5.26 16.70
C ALA A 12 9.58 4.76 16.00
N ASP A 13 8.47 4.74 16.72
CA ASP A 13 7.17 4.30 16.19
C ASP A 13 6.63 5.29 15.14
N ALA A 14 6.82 6.59 15.37
CA ALA A 14 6.41 7.62 14.41
C ALA A 14 7.14 7.51 13.06
N LEU A 15 8.45 7.26 13.07
CA LEU A 15 9.24 7.04 11.85
C LEU A 15 8.80 5.78 11.10
N ALA A 16 8.44 4.70 11.82
CA ALA A 16 7.92 3.49 11.21
C ALA A 16 6.56 3.72 10.55
N VAL A 17 5.65 4.44 11.21
CA VAL A 17 4.34 4.82 10.65
C VAL A 17 4.49 5.64 9.38
N ASP A 18 5.40 6.62 9.37
CA ASP A 18 5.63 7.45 8.18
C ASP A 18 6.25 6.65 7.02
N ALA A 19 7.14 5.70 7.30
CA ALA A 19 7.68 4.79 6.29
C ALA A 19 6.57 3.90 5.67
N ILE A 20 5.64 3.39 6.49
CA ILE A 20 4.50 2.60 6.01
C ILE A 20 3.57 3.48 5.15
N ARG A 21 3.30 4.72 5.56
CA ARG A 21 2.51 5.69 4.78
C ARG A 21 3.14 6.00 3.43
N GLN A 22 4.45 6.23 3.40
CA GLN A 22 5.19 6.42 2.14
C GLN A 22 5.05 5.19 1.24
N ARG A 23 5.22 4.00 1.82
CA ARG A 23 5.08 2.75 1.06
C ARG A 23 3.68 2.57 0.48
N ILE A 24 2.64 2.92 1.23
CA ILE A 24 1.25 2.93 0.74
C ILE A 24 1.11 3.90 -0.45
N ALA A 25 1.66 5.11 -0.34
CA ALA A 25 1.58 6.10 -1.42
C ALA A 25 2.27 5.62 -2.71
N GLU A 26 3.44 5.00 -2.61
CA GLU A 26 4.14 4.37 -3.73
C GLU A 26 3.29 3.27 -4.39
N LEU A 27 2.74 2.36 -3.58
CA LEU A 27 1.88 1.28 -4.06
C LEU A 27 0.60 1.81 -4.71
N GLN A 28 0.01 2.88 -4.17
CA GLN A 28 -1.15 3.54 -4.76
C GLN A 28 -0.82 4.15 -6.13
N LEU A 29 0.38 4.71 -6.29
CA LEU A 29 0.85 5.23 -7.57
C LEU A 29 1.02 4.08 -8.59
N GLU A 30 1.69 2.98 -8.20
CA GLU A 30 1.83 1.80 -9.06
C GLU A 30 0.46 1.20 -9.42
N HIS A 31 -0.48 1.15 -8.47
CA HIS A 31 -1.85 0.70 -8.69
C HIS A 31 -2.58 1.54 -9.75
N ARG A 32 -2.48 2.88 -9.67
CA ARG A 32 -3.06 3.77 -10.69
C ARG A 32 -2.42 3.55 -12.07
N GLY A 33 -1.11 3.34 -12.12
CA GLY A 33 -0.41 3.01 -13.36
C GLY A 33 -0.87 1.69 -13.98
N LEU A 34 -1.04 0.64 -13.15
CA LEU A 34 -1.61 -0.63 -13.58
C LEU A 34 -3.03 -0.49 -14.08
N ASP A 35 -3.84 0.38 -13.47
CA ASP A 35 -5.22 0.60 -13.89
C ASP A 35 -5.29 1.25 -15.27
N ALA A 36 -4.48 2.29 -15.50
CA ALA A 36 -4.36 2.93 -16.81
C ALA A 36 -3.90 1.93 -17.89
N MET A 37 -2.92 1.08 -17.59
CA MET A 37 -2.48 0.02 -18.51
C MET A 37 -3.57 -1.01 -18.79
N ILE A 38 -4.35 -1.42 -17.77
CA ILE A 38 -5.47 -2.36 -17.93
C ILE A 38 -6.55 -1.76 -18.83
N SER A 39 -6.92 -0.49 -18.63
CA SER A 39 -7.89 0.20 -19.47
C SER A 39 -7.39 0.32 -20.92
N ALA A 40 -6.15 0.77 -21.11
CA ALA A 40 -5.57 0.91 -22.44
C ALA A 40 -5.50 -0.42 -23.22
N ILE A 41 -5.24 -1.54 -22.54
CA ILE A 41 -5.26 -2.87 -23.14
C ILE A 41 -6.69 -3.32 -23.44
N GLY A 42 -7.64 -3.05 -22.55
CA GLY A 42 -9.05 -3.41 -22.74
C GLY A 42 -9.72 -2.71 -23.93
N GLU A 43 -9.24 -1.52 -24.30
CA GLU A 43 -9.71 -0.77 -25.48
C GLU A 43 -9.19 -1.33 -26.81
N GLN A 44 -8.18 -2.21 -26.79
CA GLN A 44 -7.61 -2.76 -28.02
C GLN A 44 -8.52 -3.86 -28.61
N PRO A 45 -8.81 -3.85 -29.93
CA PRO A 45 -9.69 -4.84 -30.55
C PRO A 45 -9.13 -6.28 -30.58
N ARG A 46 -7.82 -6.45 -30.34
CA ARG A 46 -7.15 -7.75 -30.17
C ARG A 46 -6.21 -7.67 -28.98
N PHE A 47 -6.76 -7.68 -27.78
CA PHE A 47 -5.96 -7.71 -26.55
C PHE A 47 -5.59 -9.14 -26.16
N ASP A 48 -4.41 -9.31 -25.58
CA ASP A 48 -4.00 -10.58 -24.99
C ASP A 48 -4.70 -10.77 -23.63
N GLU A 49 -5.67 -11.69 -23.60
CA GLU A 49 -6.38 -12.06 -22.36
C GLU A 49 -5.42 -12.50 -21.25
N LEU A 50 -4.34 -13.20 -21.58
CA LEU A 50 -3.38 -13.69 -20.60
C LEU A 50 -2.58 -12.52 -20.01
N GLN A 51 -2.21 -11.53 -20.83
CA GLN A 51 -1.60 -10.28 -20.37
C GLN A 51 -2.56 -9.51 -19.47
N LEU A 52 -3.83 -9.37 -19.85
CA LEU A 52 -4.84 -8.68 -19.04
C LEU A 52 -5.06 -9.38 -17.69
N ARG A 53 -5.14 -10.72 -17.68
CA ARG A 53 -5.24 -11.52 -16.44
C ARG A 53 -4.02 -11.34 -15.54
N ARG A 54 -2.80 -11.29 -16.11
CA ARG A 54 -1.56 -11.03 -15.37
C ARG A 54 -1.57 -9.64 -14.71
N LEU A 55 -1.99 -8.62 -15.44
CA LEU A 55 -2.08 -7.25 -14.92
C LEU A 55 -3.13 -7.13 -13.82
N LYS A 56 -4.33 -7.71 -14.01
CA LYS A 56 -5.37 -7.75 -12.96
C LYS A 56 -4.88 -8.45 -11.70
N LYS A 57 -4.16 -9.58 -11.84
CA LYS A 57 -3.55 -10.28 -10.70
C LYS A 57 -2.50 -9.42 -9.99
N ARG A 58 -1.69 -8.68 -10.74
CA ARG A 58 -0.70 -7.74 -10.17
C ARG A 58 -1.40 -6.59 -9.44
N LYS A 59 -2.45 -6.01 -10.02
CA LYS A 59 -3.29 -4.98 -9.40
C LYS A 59 -3.89 -5.46 -8.08
N LEU A 60 -4.42 -6.69 -8.04
CA LEU A 60 -4.95 -7.30 -6.81
C LEU A 60 -3.87 -7.41 -5.73
N ARG A 61 -2.69 -7.93 -6.06
CA ARG A 61 -1.57 -8.03 -5.11
C ARG A 61 -1.16 -6.68 -4.51
N ILE A 62 -1.15 -5.62 -5.32
CA ILE A 62 -0.84 -4.27 -4.83
C ILE A 62 -1.92 -3.79 -3.88
N LYS A 63 -3.20 -4.00 -4.22
CA LYS A 63 -4.31 -3.68 -3.32
C LYS A 63 -4.19 -4.44 -2.00
N ASP A 64 -3.90 -5.74 -2.04
CA ASP A 64 -3.72 -6.56 -0.84
C ASP A 64 -2.55 -6.06 0.02
N ALA A 65 -1.42 -5.70 -0.61
CA ALA A 65 -0.28 -5.12 0.09
C ALA A 65 -0.61 -3.77 0.75
N ILE A 66 -1.37 -2.91 0.06
CA ILE A 66 -1.87 -1.64 0.64
C ILE A 66 -2.74 -1.93 1.86
N THR A 67 -3.69 -2.86 1.76
CA THR A 67 -4.56 -3.25 2.89
C THR A 67 -3.74 -3.75 4.07
N LEU A 68 -2.75 -4.63 3.84
CA LEU A 68 -1.88 -5.14 4.91
C LEU A 68 -1.06 -4.03 5.59
N LEU A 69 -0.58 -3.05 4.82
CA LEU A 69 0.15 -1.90 5.36
C LEU A 69 -0.79 -0.94 6.10
N GLN A 70 -2.02 -0.75 5.61
CA GLN A 70 -3.04 0.04 6.29
C GLN A 70 -3.46 -0.60 7.62
N MET A 71 -3.61 -1.93 7.67
CA MET A 71 -3.90 -2.66 8.90
C MET A 71 -2.78 -2.52 9.93
N GLN A 72 -1.51 -2.46 9.51
CA GLN A 72 -0.39 -2.16 10.41
C GLN A 72 -0.42 -0.73 10.95
N LEU A 73 -1.12 0.18 10.27
CA LEU A 73 -1.25 1.58 10.66
C LEU A 73 -2.43 1.85 11.60
N VAL A 74 -3.44 0.99 11.56
CA VAL A 74 -4.62 1.08 12.43
C VAL A 74 -4.30 0.27 13.70
N PRO A 75 -4.09 0.91 14.87
CA PRO A 75 -4.03 0.16 16.10
C PRO A 75 -5.39 -0.55 16.27
N ASP A 76 -5.38 -1.85 16.52
CA ASP A 76 -6.57 -2.70 16.72
C ASP A 76 -7.64 -1.97 17.57
N GLU A 77 -8.67 -1.43 16.93
CA GLU A 77 -9.98 -1.28 17.58
C GLU A 77 -10.76 -2.54 17.21
N PRO A 78 -10.91 -3.51 18.13
CA PRO A 78 -11.75 -4.67 17.89
C PRO A 78 -13.19 -4.19 17.71
N ALA A 79 -13.77 -4.45 16.55
CA ALA A 79 -15.20 -4.27 16.28
C ALA A 79 -16.05 -5.33 17.00
#